data_AF-A0A7K0ZTX7-F1
#
_entry.id   AF-A0A7K0ZTX7-F1
#
_cell.length_a   1.000
_cell.length_b   1.000
_cell.length_c   1.000
_cell.angle_alpha   90.00
_cell.angle_beta   90.00
_cell.angle_gamma   90.00
#
_symmetry.space_group_name_H-M   'P 1'
#
loop_
_entity.id
_entity.type
_entity.pdbx_description
1 polymer ?
#
loop_
_entity_poly.entity_id
_entity_poly.type
_entity_poly.pdbx_seq_one_letter_code
_entity_poly.pdbx_strand_id
1 'polypeptide(L)'
;LREKDFAEYSDDELHESQRLMQQLRLAGPPRTSLRLRNSRRRGSRHDLRRTVRASITHGGEPIQLLWREPGEKLRRLVVLLDISGSMEPYARALLRFMHAAVVGRQRVEAFAFGTRLTRLTKELANRNPDKALQRASAQVPDWSGGTRLGDSMKKFNDTWGVRGMARGAIVVILSDGWDRGEPAVLAEQMKRLQRVAHRVVWVNPLKVTPGYAPLARGMAAALPYIDEFVEGHSMAALEQLTRVISHD
;
A
#
# COMPACT_ATOMS: atom_id res chain seq x y z
N LEU A 1 -8.47 7.57 22.84
CA LEU A 1 -7.90 7.72 21.49
C LEU A 1 -7.79 6.40 20.72
N ARG A 2 -7.09 5.36 21.20
CA ARG A 2 -6.79 4.20 20.34
C ARG A 2 -8.01 3.48 19.73
N GLU A 3 -9.09 3.35 20.49
CA GLU A 3 -10.35 2.72 20.07
C GLU A 3 -11.40 3.73 19.57
N LYS A 4 -11.13 5.03 19.67
CA LYS A 4 -12.10 6.06 19.29
C LYS A 4 -12.23 6.08 17.76
N ASP A 5 -13.46 6.25 17.28
CA ASP A 5 -13.73 6.35 15.85
C ASP A 5 -13.17 7.67 15.30
N PHE A 6 -12.43 7.60 14.18
CA PHE A 6 -11.86 8.76 13.50
C PHE A 6 -12.90 9.80 13.08
N ALA A 7 -14.14 9.40 12.82
CA ALA A 7 -15.25 10.29 12.53
C ALA A 7 -15.55 11.26 13.69
N GLU A 8 -15.19 10.89 14.93
CA GLU A 8 -15.43 11.68 16.14
C GLU A 8 -14.19 12.47 16.60
N TYR A 9 -13.09 12.41 15.84
CA TYR A 9 -11.85 13.07 16.26
C TYR A 9 -11.94 14.58 16.09
N SER A 10 -11.47 15.31 17.11
CA SER A 10 -11.16 16.74 16.97
C SER A 10 -9.88 16.95 16.15
N ASP A 11 -9.64 18.19 15.71
CA ASP A 11 -8.39 18.55 15.03
C ASP A 11 -7.15 18.25 15.88
N ASP A 12 -7.23 18.46 17.20
CA ASP A 12 -6.15 18.18 18.14
C ASP A 12 -5.91 16.67 18.29
N GLU A 13 -6.98 15.87 18.39
CA GLU A 13 -6.87 14.41 18.46
C GLU A 13 -6.32 13.83 17.15
N LEU A 14 -6.70 14.41 16.00
CA LEU A 14 -6.10 14.08 14.72
C LEU A 14 -4.60 14.41 14.74
N HIS A 15 -4.15 15.52 15.34
CA HIS A 15 -2.72 15.88 15.41
C HIS A 15 -1.94 14.95 16.34
N GLU A 16 -2.54 14.55 17.45
CA GLU A 16 -1.94 13.58 18.35
C GLU A 16 -1.81 12.21 17.69
N SER A 17 -2.87 11.75 17.01
CA SER A 17 -2.88 10.48 16.30
C SER A 17 -1.80 10.38 15.21
N GLN A 18 -1.48 11.50 14.54
CA GLN A 18 -0.38 11.59 13.58
C GLN A 18 0.95 11.08 14.16
N ARG A 19 1.27 11.47 15.40
CA ARG A 19 2.53 11.08 16.05
C ARG A 19 2.55 9.58 16.33
N LEU A 20 1.41 9.02 16.73
CA LEU A 20 1.25 7.59 16.94
C LEU A 20 1.35 6.82 15.60
N MET A 21 0.73 7.33 14.54
CA MET A 21 0.80 6.74 13.19
C MET A 21 2.24 6.71 12.65
N GLN A 22 3.08 7.69 12.97
CA GLN A 22 4.51 7.70 12.59
C GLN A 22 5.32 6.57 13.23
N GLN A 23 4.87 6.02 14.35
CA GLN A 23 5.52 4.88 15.00
C GLN A 23 5.13 3.54 14.38
N LEU A 24 4.06 3.52 13.58
CA LEU A 24 3.60 2.31 12.90
C LEU A 24 4.61 1.87 11.84
N ARG A 25 5.19 0.68 12.05
CA ARG A 25 6.10 0.06 11.09
C ARG A 25 5.30 -0.61 9.99
N LEU A 26 5.01 0.15 8.94
CA LEU A 26 4.47 -0.41 7.72
C LEU A 26 5.62 -1.00 6.91
N ALA A 27 6.01 -2.25 7.20
CA ALA A 27 6.97 -3.01 6.41
C ALA A 27 6.32 -4.31 5.93
N GLY A 28 6.33 -4.53 4.62
CA GLY A 28 5.82 -5.77 4.02
C GLY A 28 6.90 -6.84 4.09
N PRO A 29 6.53 -8.12 4.00
CA PRO A 29 7.46 -9.22 4.16
C PRO A 29 8.58 -9.14 3.11
N PRO A 30 9.77 -9.68 3.44
CA PRO A 30 10.85 -9.80 2.49
C PRO A 30 10.43 -10.69 1.32
N ARG A 31 10.97 -10.40 0.14
CA ARG A 31 10.88 -11.29 -1.02
C ARG A 31 12.23 -11.42 -1.69
N THR A 32 12.42 -12.57 -2.32
CA THR A 32 13.60 -12.83 -3.13
C THR A 32 13.72 -11.79 -4.27
N SER A 33 14.92 -11.26 -4.43
CA SER A 33 15.31 -10.33 -5.48
C SER A 33 16.09 -11.08 -6.56
N LEU A 34 15.73 -10.84 -7.82
CA LEU A 34 16.50 -11.36 -8.96
C LEU A 34 17.94 -10.81 -9.00
N ARG A 35 18.18 -9.63 -8.39
CA ARG A 35 19.53 -9.09 -8.24
C ARG A 35 20.31 -9.95 -7.25
N LEU A 36 21.35 -10.60 -7.76
CA LEU A 36 22.31 -11.36 -6.95
C LEU A 36 23.18 -10.41 -6.10
N ARG A 37 23.51 -10.86 -4.90
CA ARG A 37 24.45 -10.23 -3.96
C ARG A 37 25.56 -11.20 -3.62
N ASN A 38 26.63 -10.68 -3.04
CA ASN A 38 27.75 -11.49 -2.55
C ASN A 38 27.25 -12.43 -1.46
N SER A 39 27.55 -13.72 -1.59
CA SER A 39 27.22 -14.74 -0.60
C SER A 39 28.48 -15.18 0.13
N ARG A 40 28.34 -15.45 1.43
CA ARG A 40 29.35 -16.17 2.23
C ARG A 40 29.09 -17.67 2.29
N ARG A 41 27.88 -18.11 1.89
CA ARG A 41 27.46 -19.50 1.88
C ARG A 41 28.17 -20.23 0.74
N ARG A 42 29.01 -21.21 1.08
CA ARG A 42 29.62 -22.11 0.10
C ARG A 42 28.53 -22.97 -0.54
N GLY A 43 28.64 -23.22 -1.85
CA GLY A 43 27.65 -23.98 -2.61
C GLY A 43 26.47 -23.14 -3.15
N SER A 44 26.44 -21.82 -2.96
CA SER A 44 25.54 -20.94 -3.71
C SER A 44 25.96 -20.86 -5.20
N ARG A 45 25.46 -19.88 -5.96
CA ARG A 45 25.89 -19.71 -7.36
C ARG A 45 27.33 -19.15 -7.41
N HIS A 46 28.18 -19.68 -8.27
CA HIS A 46 29.54 -19.15 -8.43
C HIS A 46 29.56 -17.69 -8.92
N ASP A 47 30.41 -16.88 -8.30
CA ASP A 47 30.78 -15.55 -8.76
C ASP A 47 32.05 -15.63 -9.61
N LEU A 48 31.91 -16.05 -10.86
CA LEU A 48 33.06 -16.21 -11.76
C LEU A 48 33.86 -14.90 -11.90
N ARG A 49 33.18 -13.75 -12.00
CA ARG A 49 33.87 -12.45 -12.17
C ARG A 49 34.72 -12.09 -10.96
N ARG A 50 34.22 -12.24 -9.73
CA ARG A 50 35.04 -11.96 -8.53
C ARG A 50 36.07 -13.05 -8.30
N THR A 51 35.76 -14.31 -8.61
CA THR A 51 36.69 -15.45 -8.50
C THR A 51 37.90 -15.26 -9.41
N VAL A 52 37.69 -14.97 -10.69
CA VAL A 52 38.78 -14.68 -11.66
C VAL A 52 39.56 -13.43 -11.25
N ARG A 53 38.88 -12.37 -10.79
CA ARG A 53 39.59 -11.18 -10.31
C ARG A 53 40.47 -11.47 -9.08
N ALA A 54 40.01 -12.34 -8.18
CA ALA A 54 40.77 -12.77 -7.01
C ALA A 54 41.88 -13.77 -7.37
N SER A 55 41.78 -14.50 -8.48
CA SER A 55 42.84 -15.43 -8.92
C SER A 55 44.05 -14.71 -9.52
N ILE A 56 43.90 -13.47 -10.00
CA ILE A 56 45.02 -12.67 -10.54
C ILE A 56 46.14 -12.50 -9.51
N THR A 57 45.81 -12.30 -8.23
CA THR A 57 46.81 -12.18 -7.15
C THR A 57 47.49 -13.51 -6.82
N HIS A 58 46.99 -14.62 -7.38
CA HIS A 58 47.45 -15.99 -7.14
C HIS A 58 47.92 -16.65 -8.46
N GLY A 59 48.57 -15.88 -9.34
CA GLY A 59 49.11 -16.42 -10.59
C GLY A 59 48.07 -16.91 -11.59
N GLY A 60 46.80 -16.51 -11.43
CA GLY A 60 45.68 -16.96 -12.25
C GLY A 60 44.96 -18.19 -11.70
N GLU A 61 45.47 -18.83 -10.65
CA GLU A 61 44.85 -20.02 -10.06
C GLU A 61 43.65 -19.65 -9.16
N PRO A 62 42.46 -20.23 -9.38
CA PRO A 62 41.26 -19.91 -8.61
C PRO A 62 41.25 -20.62 -7.24
N ILE A 63 42.20 -20.26 -6.37
CA ILE A 63 42.36 -20.83 -5.02
C ILE A 63 41.12 -20.54 -4.14
N GLN A 64 40.52 -19.37 -4.31
CA GLN A 64 39.33 -18.95 -3.55
C GLN A 64 38.10 -18.84 -4.46
N LEU A 65 37.17 -19.78 -4.33
CA LEU A 65 35.86 -19.71 -4.98
C LEU A 65 34.95 -18.72 -4.24
N LEU A 66 34.46 -17.72 -4.96
CA LEU A 66 33.52 -16.73 -4.45
C LEU A 66 32.10 -17.02 -4.92
N TRP A 67 31.13 -16.63 -4.11
CA TRP A 67 29.74 -17.04 -4.25
C TRP A 67 28.78 -15.86 -4.32
N ARG A 68 27.62 -16.09 -4.94
CA ARG A 68 26.50 -15.16 -5.06
C ARG A 68 25.19 -15.87 -4.73
N GLU A 69 24.27 -15.12 -4.16
CA GLU A 69 22.91 -15.56 -3.90
C GLU A 69 21.89 -14.45 -4.24
N PRO A 70 20.63 -14.80 -4.52
CA PRO A 70 19.56 -13.81 -4.65
C PRO A 70 19.50 -12.94 -3.40
N GLY A 71 19.52 -11.61 -3.56
CA GLY A 71 19.31 -10.73 -2.41
C GLY A 71 17.86 -10.72 -1.95
N GLU A 72 17.59 -10.00 -0.86
CA GLU A 72 16.22 -9.75 -0.41
C GLU A 72 15.81 -8.29 -0.61
N LYS A 73 14.51 -8.09 -0.81
CA LYS A 73 13.88 -6.77 -0.81
C LYS A 73 12.49 -6.86 -0.20
N LEU A 74 12.08 -5.82 0.51
CA LEU A 74 10.71 -5.73 1.01
C LEU A 74 9.73 -5.59 -0.16
N ARG A 75 8.53 -6.15 0.01
CA ARG A 75 7.41 -5.93 -0.92
C ARG A 75 7.04 -4.45 -0.93
N ARG A 76 6.66 -3.95 -2.11
CA ARG A 76 6.14 -2.58 -2.27
C ARG A 76 4.77 -2.51 -1.59
N LEU A 77 4.46 -1.36 -1.01
CA LEU A 77 3.12 -1.04 -0.54
C LEU A 77 2.49 -0.07 -1.53
N VAL A 78 1.28 -0.36 -1.98
CA VAL A 78 0.44 0.57 -2.74
C VAL A 78 -0.79 0.85 -1.90
N VAL A 79 -1.06 2.10 -1.59
CA VAL A 79 -2.21 2.55 -0.81
C VAL A 79 -3.12 3.34 -1.74
N LEU A 80 -4.38 2.94 -1.78
CA LEU A 80 -5.44 3.52 -2.59
C LEU A 80 -6.52 4.01 -1.63
N LEU A 81 -6.67 5.33 -1.49
CA LEU A 81 -7.61 5.94 -0.55
C LEU A 81 -8.83 6.50 -1.27
N ASP A 82 -10.01 6.07 -0.85
CA ASP A 82 -11.27 6.68 -1.24
C ASP A 82 -11.52 7.95 -0.45
N ILE A 83 -11.87 9.01 -1.16
CA ILE A 83 -12.10 10.38 -0.66
C ILE A 83 -13.51 10.87 -1.03
N SER A 84 -14.42 9.91 -1.24
CA SER A 84 -15.86 10.13 -1.42
C SER A 84 -16.48 10.91 -0.27
N GLY A 85 -17.68 11.44 -0.50
CA GLY A 85 -18.45 12.08 0.58
C GLY A 85 -18.75 11.15 1.75
N SER A 86 -18.98 9.85 1.51
CA SER A 86 -19.22 8.88 2.60
C SER A 86 -17.96 8.56 3.42
N MET A 87 -16.78 8.80 2.85
CA MET A 87 -15.49 8.67 3.51
C MET A 87 -15.02 9.96 4.19
N GLU A 88 -15.75 11.08 4.04
CA GLU A 88 -15.34 12.40 4.54
C GLU A 88 -14.94 12.41 6.03
N PRO A 89 -15.68 11.77 6.95
CA PRO A 89 -15.31 11.72 8.38
C PRO A 89 -13.97 11.01 8.63
N TYR A 90 -13.60 10.06 7.77
CA TYR A 90 -12.40 9.23 7.91
C TYR A 90 -11.22 9.73 7.07
N ALA A 91 -11.49 10.44 5.96
CA ALA A 91 -10.50 10.76 4.94
C ALA A 91 -9.30 11.53 5.50
N ARG A 92 -9.51 12.47 6.43
CA ARG A 92 -8.43 13.26 7.05
C ARG A 92 -7.49 12.37 7.86
N ALA A 93 -8.02 11.48 8.70
CA ALA A 93 -7.21 10.53 9.48
C ALA A 93 -6.46 9.54 8.57
N LEU A 94 -7.13 9.02 7.54
CA LEU A 94 -6.53 8.06 6.61
C LEU A 94 -5.46 8.70 5.70
N LEU A 95 -5.61 9.97 5.32
CA LEU A 95 -4.56 10.74 4.64
C LEU A 95 -3.33 10.94 5.53
N ARG A 96 -3.54 11.21 6.82
CA ARG A 96 -2.47 11.32 7.83
C ARG A 96 -1.72 10.01 7.98
N PHE A 97 -2.44 8.89 8.03
CA PHE A 97 -1.85 7.55 8.01
C PHE A 97 -1.05 7.30 6.72
N MET A 98 -1.60 7.65 5.56
CA MET A 98 -0.93 7.50 4.27
C MET A 98 0.35 8.35 4.18
N HIS A 99 0.32 9.58 4.71
CA HIS A 99 1.52 10.41 4.87
C HIS A 99 2.58 9.73 5.75
N ALA A 100 2.18 9.24 6.93
CA ALA A 100 3.08 8.52 7.82
C ALA A 100 3.72 7.30 7.13
N ALA A 101 2.93 6.56 6.33
CA ALA A 101 3.42 5.45 5.53
C ALA A 101 4.48 5.90 4.50
N VAL A 102 4.21 6.96 3.75
CA VAL A 102 5.10 7.49 2.70
C VAL A 102 6.41 8.01 3.28
N VAL A 103 6.37 8.73 4.40
CA VAL A 103 7.56 9.28 5.06
C VAL A 103 8.36 8.18 5.77
N GLY A 104 7.69 7.20 6.38
CA GLY A 104 8.32 6.16 7.18
C GLY A 104 8.94 5.01 6.40
N ARG A 105 8.63 4.85 5.11
CA ARG A 105 9.00 3.64 4.35
C ARG A 105 9.55 3.93 2.97
N GLN A 106 10.63 3.23 2.62
CA GLN A 106 11.09 3.16 1.24
C GLN A 106 10.09 2.33 0.41
N ARG A 107 9.59 2.90 -0.69
CA ARG A 107 8.71 2.24 -1.70
C ARG A 107 7.24 2.09 -1.27
N VAL A 108 6.63 3.16 -0.76
CA VAL A 108 5.17 3.31 -0.73
C VAL A 108 4.73 4.10 -1.95
N GLU A 109 3.61 3.71 -2.52
CA GLU A 109 2.92 4.48 -3.55
C GLU A 109 1.51 4.80 -3.05
N ALA A 110 1.14 6.07 -3.08
CA ALA A 110 -0.10 6.59 -2.53
C ALA A 110 -0.96 7.17 -3.66
N PHE A 111 -2.24 6.83 -3.66
CA PHE A 111 -3.24 7.34 -4.59
C PHE A 111 -4.53 7.68 -3.85
N ALA A 112 -5.28 8.61 -4.41
CA ALA A 112 -6.65 8.90 -4.02
C ALA A 112 -7.65 8.62 -5.15
N PHE A 113 -8.80 8.07 -4.78
CA PHE A 113 -9.97 7.81 -5.62
C PHE A 113 -11.06 8.82 -5.31
N GLY A 114 -11.39 9.68 -6.27
CA GLY A 114 -12.62 10.47 -6.23
C GLY A 114 -13.39 10.31 -7.54
N THR A 115 -13.71 11.43 -8.17
CA THR A 115 -14.15 11.50 -9.58
C THR A 115 -13.07 11.03 -10.56
N ARG A 116 -11.80 11.14 -10.16
CA ARG A 116 -10.62 10.72 -10.91
C ARG A 116 -9.58 10.09 -9.98
N LEU A 117 -8.66 9.34 -10.58
CA LEU A 117 -7.51 8.77 -9.90
C LEU A 117 -6.34 9.78 -9.86
N THR A 118 -5.90 10.13 -8.65
CA THR A 118 -4.76 11.04 -8.43
C THR A 118 -3.65 10.32 -7.68
N ARG A 119 -2.41 10.38 -8.17
CA ARG A 119 -1.24 9.88 -7.44
C ARG A 119 -0.74 10.97 -6.49
N LEU A 120 -0.62 10.63 -5.20
CA LEU A 120 -0.27 11.57 -4.11
C LEU A 120 1.09 11.30 -3.49
N THR A 121 1.84 10.30 -3.98
CA THR A 121 3.13 9.90 -3.38
C THR A 121 4.11 11.07 -3.23
N LYS A 122 4.16 12.00 -4.20
CA LYS A 122 5.12 13.12 -4.18
C LYS A 122 4.70 14.19 -3.19
N GLU A 123 3.41 14.47 -3.15
CA GLU A 123 2.76 15.45 -2.28
C GLU A 123 2.93 15.04 -0.82
N LEU A 124 2.75 13.74 -0.53
CA LEU A 124 2.87 13.15 0.79
C LEU A 124 4.32 12.85 1.24
N ALA A 125 5.31 13.04 0.37
CA ALA A 125 6.71 12.83 0.73
C ALA A 125 7.33 13.98 1.55
N ASN A 126 6.62 15.11 1.68
CA ASN A 126 7.08 16.21 2.52
C ASN A 126 7.05 15.79 3.99
N ARG A 127 8.12 16.05 4.76
CA ARG A 127 8.20 15.68 6.18
C ARG A 127 7.22 16.47 7.07
N ASN A 128 6.79 17.65 6.65
CA ASN A 128 5.80 18.44 7.37
C ASN A 128 4.38 17.93 7.01
N PRO A 129 3.64 17.36 7.99
CA PRO A 129 2.30 16.81 7.77
C PRO A 129 1.32 17.80 7.17
N ASP A 130 1.23 19.01 7.73
CA ASP A 130 0.23 19.99 7.33
C ASP A 130 0.47 20.45 5.90
N LYS A 131 1.74 20.66 5.52
CA LYS A 131 2.13 20.97 4.14
C LYS A 131 1.85 19.80 3.19
N ALA A 132 2.08 18.56 3.64
CA ALA A 132 1.81 17.38 2.84
C ALA A 132 0.31 17.23 2.57
N LEU A 133 -0.52 17.39 3.60
CA LEU A 133 -1.97 17.35 3.50
C LEU A 133 -2.50 18.48 2.63
N GLN A 134 -2.05 19.71 2.84
CA GLN A 134 -2.46 20.86 2.03
C GLN A 134 -2.15 20.64 0.53
N ARG A 135 -0.97 20.09 0.21
CA ARG A 135 -0.59 19.74 -1.17
C ARG A 135 -1.45 18.61 -1.74
N ALA A 136 -1.73 17.59 -0.93
CA ALA A 136 -2.57 16.48 -1.34
C ALA A 136 -4.00 16.95 -1.64
N SER A 137 -4.58 17.78 -0.76
CA SER A 137 -5.87 18.42 -0.96
C SER A 137 -5.91 19.30 -2.21
N ALA A 138 -4.86 20.10 -2.46
CA ALA A 138 -4.82 20.94 -3.66
C ALA A 138 -4.81 20.14 -4.99
N GLN A 139 -4.28 18.91 -4.98
CA GLN A 139 -4.27 18.03 -6.17
C GLN A 139 -5.58 17.27 -6.36
N VAL A 140 -6.44 17.29 -5.34
CA VAL A 140 -7.72 16.62 -5.27
C VAL A 140 -8.82 17.68 -5.25
N PRO A 141 -9.20 18.21 -6.43
CA PRO A 141 -10.22 19.26 -6.50
C PRO A 141 -11.61 18.76 -6.06
N ASP A 142 -11.88 17.46 -6.20
CA ASP A 142 -13.20 16.85 -5.96
C ASP A 142 -13.23 16.09 -4.63
N TRP A 143 -12.89 16.77 -3.54
CA TRP A 143 -13.18 16.25 -2.21
C TRP A 143 -14.69 16.08 -2.05
N SER A 144 -15.14 14.99 -1.43
CA SER A 144 -16.55 14.66 -1.19
C SER A 144 -17.48 14.49 -2.41
N GLY A 145 -16.91 14.33 -3.61
CA GLY A 145 -17.66 13.95 -4.81
C GLY A 145 -18.20 12.51 -4.78
N GLY A 146 -18.85 12.09 -5.87
CA GLY A 146 -19.20 10.67 -6.08
C GLY A 146 -17.98 9.84 -6.49
N THR A 147 -17.96 8.57 -6.10
CA THR A 147 -16.89 7.63 -6.45
C THR A 147 -17.25 6.81 -7.69
N ARG A 148 -16.32 6.77 -8.64
CA ARG A 148 -16.31 5.80 -9.75
C ARG A 148 -15.17 4.82 -9.51
N LEU A 149 -15.39 3.88 -8.59
CA LEU A 149 -14.33 3.02 -8.06
C LEU A 149 -13.85 2.05 -9.14
N GLY A 150 -14.76 1.45 -9.91
CA GLY A 150 -14.42 0.62 -11.06
C GLY A 150 -13.56 1.33 -12.11
N ASP A 151 -13.95 2.54 -12.53
CA ASP A 151 -13.21 3.33 -13.54
C ASP A 151 -11.83 3.76 -13.01
N SER A 152 -11.76 4.19 -11.75
CA SER A 152 -10.51 4.57 -11.11
C SER A 152 -9.57 3.39 -10.95
N MET A 153 -10.08 2.22 -10.56
CA MET A 153 -9.30 0.99 -10.50
C MET A 153 -8.82 0.55 -11.89
N LYS A 154 -9.65 0.72 -12.92
CA LYS A 154 -9.26 0.44 -14.31
C LYS A 154 -8.10 1.33 -14.71
N LYS A 155 -8.21 2.64 -14.46
CA LYS A 155 -7.15 3.61 -14.75
C LYS A 155 -5.87 3.27 -13.97
N PHE A 156 -6.00 2.88 -12.71
CA PHE A 156 -4.87 2.44 -11.90
C PHE A 156 -4.16 1.25 -12.54
N ASN A 157 -4.91 0.19 -12.85
CA ASN A 157 -4.38 -1.03 -13.45
C ASN A 157 -3.69 -0.77 -14.78
N ASP A 158 -4.33 0.00 -15.65
CA ASP A 158 -3.87 0.27 -17.01
C ASP A 158 -2.64 1.19 -17.03
N THR A 159 -2.51 2.11 -16.05
CA THR A 159 -1.43 3.12 -16.06
C THR A 159 -0.26 2.75 -15.15
N TRP A 160 -0.51 2.14 -13.99
CA TRP A 160 0.51 1.89 -12.97
C TRP A 160 0.51 0.45 -12.45
N GLY A 161 -0.65 -0.06 -12.03
CA GLY A 161 -0.82 -1.31 -11.30
C GLY A 161 -0.25 -2.51 -12.03
N VAL A 162 -0.96 -3.02 -13.04
CA VAL A 162 -0.59 -4.23 -13.78
C VAL A 162 0.71 -4.03 -14.58
N ARG A 163 1.00 -2.78 -14.99
CA ARG A 163 2.25 -2.40 -15.67
C ARG A 163 3.50 -2.57 -14.80
N GLY A 164 3.36 -2.67 -13.49
CA GLY A 164 4.46 -3.07 -12.62
C GLY A 164 4.37 -2.63 -11.17
N MET A 165 3.52 -1.63 -10.85
CA MET A 165 3.43 -1.10 -9.49
C MET A 165 2.77 -2.08 -8.52
N ALA A 166 1.73 -2.78 -8.97
CA ALA A 166 1.03 -3.78 -8.16
C ALA A 166 1.75 -5.15 -8.17
N ARG A 167 2.66 -5.40 -9.13
CA ARG A 167 3.30 -6.72 -9.31
C ARG A 167 4.11 -7.15 -8.07
N GLY A 168 3.59 -8.15 -7.35
CA GLY A 168 4.14 -8.66 -6.09
C GLY A 168 4.14 -7.63 -4.95
N ALA A 169 3.31 -6.59 -5.05
CA ALA A 169 3.08 -5.59 -4.02
C ALA A 169 1.93 -6.01 -3.11
N ILE A 170 1.89 -5.43 -1.92
CA ILE A 170 0.68 -5.41 -1.09
C ILE A 170 -0.11 -4.18 -1.51
N VAL A 171 -1.35 -4.37 -1.92
CA VAL A 171 -2.24 -3.29 -2.35
C VAL A 171 -3.31 -3.12 -1.28
N VAL A 172 -3.31 -1.97 -0.62
CA VAL A 172 -4.26 -1.63 0.44
C VAL A 172 -5.28 -0.65 -0.13
N ILE A 173 -6.55 -1.03 -0.11
CA ILE A 173 -7.68 -0.21 -0.54
C ILE A 173 -8.43 0.26 0.70
N LEU A 174 -8.48 1.56 0.92
CA LEU A 174 -9.18 2.21 2.02
C LEU A 174 -10.47 2.81 1.45
N SER A 175 -11.60 2.10 1.60
CA SER A 175 -12.89 2.51 1.03
C SER A 175 -14.03 1.82 1.75
N ASP A 176 -15.18 2.48 1.79
CA ASP A 176 -16.44 1.90 2.25
C ASP A 176 -17.11 1.00 1.19
N GLY A 177 -16.61 1.02 -0.04
CA GLY A 177 -17.08 0.21 -1.17
C GLY A 177 -18.31 0.76 -1.87
N TRP A 178 -18.65 2.04 -1.62
CA TRP A 178 -19.70 2.72 -2.36
C TRP A 178 -19.21 3.11 -3.75
N ASP A 179 -19.84 2.56 -4.80
CA ASP A 179 -19.52 2.88 -6.19
C ASP A 179 -20.80 3.21 -6.96
N ARG A 180 -20.79 4.32 -7.71
CA ARG A 180 -21.90 4.70 -8.61
C ARG A 180 -21.74 4.09 -10.01
N GLY A 181 -20.60 3.47 -10.31
CA GLY A 181 -20.32 2.82 -11.57
C GLY A 181 -20.89 1.40 -11.69
N GLU A 182 -20.58 0.76 -12.82
CA GLU A 182 -20.97 -0.62 -13.11
C GLU A 182 -20.17 -1.62 -12.26
N PRO A 183 -20.81 -2.45 -11.40
CA PRO A 183 -20.10 -3.40 -10.53
C PRO A 183 -19.25 -4.41 -11.30
N ALA A 184 -19.66 -4.77 -12.52
CA ALA A 184 -18.92 -5.67 -13.40
C ALA A 184 -17.53 -5.11 -13.77
N VAL A 185 -17.41 -3.78 -13.93
CA VAL A 185 -16.12 -3.14 -14.19
C VAL A 185 -15.21 -3.32 -12.98
N LEU A 186 -15.70 -3.00 -11.78
CA LEU A 186 -14.92 -3.15 -10.55
C LEU A 186 -14.49 -4.60 -10.32
N ALA A 187 -15.40 -5.57 -10.48
CA ALA A 187 -15.08 -7.00 -10.37
C ALA A 187 -13.93 -7.41 -11.30
N GLU A 188 -14.01 -7.04 -12.58
CA GLU A 188 -12.95 -7.35 -13.54
C GLU A 188 -11.62 -6.67 -13.17
N GLN A 189 -11.66 -5.41 -12.71
CA GLN A 189 -10.43 -4.72 -12.32
C GLN A 189 -9.80 -5.29 -11.04
N MET A 190 -10.61 -5.71 -10.08
CA MET A 190 -10.15 -6.39 -8.87
C MET A 190 -9.54 -7.76 -9.19
N LYS A 191 -10.17 -8.53 -10.09
CA LYS A 191 -9.62 -9.78 -10.61
C LYS A 191 -8.26 -9.59 -11.28
N ARG A 192 -8.13 -8.57 -12.13
CA ARG A 192 -6.84 -8.21 -12.78
C ARG A 192 -5.79 -7.82 -11.76
N LEU A 193 -6.17 -7.09 -10.72
CA LEU A 193 -5.28 -6.65 -9.65
C LEU A 193 -4.78 -7.83 -8.81
N GLN A 194 -5.69 -8.69 -8.34
CA GLN A 194 -5.37 -9.85 -7.50
C GLN A 194 -4.37 -10.80 -8.17
N ARG A 195 -4.51 -11.02 -9.49
CA ARG A 195 -3.57 -11.86 -10.27
C ARG A 195 -2.12 -11.39 -10.26
N VAL A 196 -1.88 -10.10 -10.04
CA VAL A 196 -0.52 -9.53 -10.05
C VAL A 196 -0.04 -9.10 -8.68
N ALA A 197 -0.96 -8.73 -7.78
CA ALA A 197 -0.64 -8.39 -6.41
C ALA A 197 -0.08 -9.61 -5.68
N HIS A 198 0.73 -9.35 -4.66
CA HIS A 198 1.04 -10.40 -3.69
C HIS A 198 -0.16 -10.61 -2.77
N ARG A 199 -0.74 -9.52 -2.28
CA ARG A 199 -1.95 -9.49 -1.46
C ARG A 199 -2.76 -8.21 -1.72
N VAL A 200 -4.07 -8.32 -1.70
CA VAL A 200 -5.04 -7.24 -1.76
C VAL A 200 -5.76 -7.17 -0.42
N VAL A 201 -5.53 -6.08 0.31
CA VAL A 201 -6.12 -5.82 1.61
C VAL A 201 -7.15 -4.71 1.46
N TRP A 202 -8.39 -4.97 1.86
CA TRP A 202 -9.43 -3.96 1.88
C TRP A 202 -9.73 -3.54 3.31
N VAL A 203 -9.66 -2.24 3.53
CA VAL A 203 -9.83 -1.59 4.82
C VAL A 203 -11.11 -0.77 4.74
N ASN A 204 -12.14 -1.19 5.47
CA ASN A 204 -13.42 -0.48 5.51
C ASN A 204 -13.67 0.09 6.92
N PRO A 205 -13.78 1.42 7.07
CA PRO A 205 -14.07 2.02 8.38
C PRO A 205 -15.43 1.57 8.93
N LEU A 206 -16.45 1.41 8.08
CA LEU A 206 -17.81 1.05 8.49
C LEU A 206 -17.96 -0.41 8.94
N LYS A 207 -16.92 -1.23 8.79
CA LYS A 207 -16.95 -2.66 9.14
C LYS A 207 -17.23 -2.91 10.62
N VAL A 208 -16.88 -1.99 11.51
CA VAL A 208 -17.07 -2.12 12.97
C VAL A 208 -18.55 -2.03 13.39
N THR A 209 -19.41 -1.47 12.54
CA THR A 209 -20.82 -1.25 12.90
C THR A 209 -21.54 -2.60 13.08
N PRO A 210 -22.23 -2.83 14.22
CA PRO A 210 -22.99 -4.06 14.43
C PRO A 210 -24.01 -4.28 13.31
N GLY A 211 -24.00 -5.48 12.73
CA GLY A 211 -24.87 -5.82 11.60
C GLY A 211 -24.38 -5.30 10.24
N TYR A 212 -23.14 -4.78 10.14
CA TYR A 212 -22.54 -4.44 8.85
C TYR A 212 -22.58 -5.64 7.91
N ALA A 213 -23.22 -5.46 6.77
CA ALA A 213 -23.18 -6.37 5.65
C ALA A 213 -22.65 -5.62 4.42
N PRO A 214 -21.77 -6.22 3.60
CA PRO A 214 -21.21 -5.60 2.41
C PRO A 214 -22.23 -5.52 1.26
N LEU A 215 -23.36 -4.83 1.50
CA LEU A 215 -24.50 -4.72 0.58
C LEU A 215 -24.26 -3.71 -0.54
N ALA A 216 -23.26 -2.82 -0.38
CA ALA A 216 -22.87 -1.91 -1.43
C ALA A 216 -22.44 -2.73 -2.67
N ARG A 217 -23.05 -2.44 -3.83
CA ARG A 217 -22.83 -3.22 -5.05
C ARG A 217 -21.36 -3.31 -5.45
N GLY A 218 -20.62 -2.20 -5.26
CA GLY A 218 -19.17 -2.16 -5.48
C GLY A 218 -18.42 -3.09 -4.54
N MET A 219 -18.72 -3.02 -3.24
CA MET A 219 -18.12 -3.91 -2.24
C MET A 219 -18.37 -5.39 -2.53
N ALA A 220 -19.63 -5.77 -2.80
CA ALA A 220 -19.99 -7.13 -3.15
C ALA A 220 -19.25 -7.65 -4.39
N ALA A 221 -19.03 -6.78 -5.39
CA ALA A 221 -18.29 -7.11 -6.60
C ALA A 221 -16.77 -7.26 -6.37
N ALA A 222 -16.21 -6.51 -5.43
CA ALA A 222 -14.80 -6.58 -5.08
C ALA A 222 -14.46 -7.76 -4.15
N LEU A 223 -15.40 -8.13 -3.26
CA LEU A 223 -15.20 -9.09 -2.17
C LEU A 223 -14.53 -10.42 -2.57
N PRO A 224 -14.89 -11.08 -3.70
CA PRO A 224 -14.26 -12.34 -4.11
C PRO A 224 -12.76 -12.25 -4.43
N TYR A 225 -12.23 -11.04 -4.60
CA TYR A 225 -10.85 -10.78 -5.02
C TYR A 225 -10.02 -10.07 -3.95
N ILE A 226 -10.55 -9.98 -2.73
CA ILE A 226 -9.90 -9.41 -1.56
C ILE A 226 -9.32 -10.57 -0.75
N ASP A 227 -8.03 -10.51 -0.43
CA ASP A 227 -7.38 -11.56 0.37
C ASP A 227 -7.63 -11.32 1.87
N GLU A 228 -7.70 -10.06 2.29
CA GLU A 228 -7.95 -9.67 3.67
C GLU A 228 -8.94 -8.52 3.74
N PHE A 229 -9.99 -8.69 4.53
CA PHE A 229 -10.97 -7.65 4.78
C PHE A 229 -10.88 -7.21 6.24
N VAL A 230 -10.47 -5.97 6.50
CA VAL A 230 -10.17 -5.46 7.85
C VAL A 230 -10.86 -4.13 8.13
N GLU A 231 -10.92 -3.78 9.41
CA GLU A 231 -11.47 -2.51 9.88
C GLU A 231 -10.45 -1.38 9.71
N GLY A 232 -10.94 -0.13 9.66
CA GLY A 232 -10.08 1.06 9.54
C GLY A 232 -10.61 2.31 10.22
N HIS A 233 -11.52 2.17 11.19
CA HIS A 233 -12.19 3.28 11.85
C HIS A 233 -11.38 3.91 13.00
N SER A 234 -10.35 3.22 13.52
CA SER A 234 -9.61 3.65 14.70
C SER A 234 -8.10 3.40 14.58
N MET A 235 -7.33 3.95 15.52
CA MET A 235 -5.88 3.71 15.58
C MET A 235 -5.56 2.23 15.84
N ALA A 236 -6.35 1.55 16.67
CA ALA A 236 -6.20 0.12 16.92
C ALA A 236 -6.42 -0.71 15.63
N ALA A 237 -7.41 -0.32 14.81
CA ALA A 237 -7.63 -0.94 13.52
C ALA A 237 -6.44 -0.73 12.55
N LEU A 238 -5.83 0.45 12.55
CA LEU A 238 -4.61 0.71 11.76
C LEU A 238 -3.39 -0.07 12.30
N GLU A 239 -3.26 -0.27 13.61
CA GLU A 239 -2.26 -1.17 14.19
C GLU A 239 -2.47 -2.61 13.72
N GLN A 240 -3.70 -3.10 13.70
CA GLN A 240 -4.03 -4.43 13.15
C GLN A 240 -3.66 -4.53 11.67
N LEU A 241 -3.99 -3.51 10.87
CA LEU A 241 -3.60 -3.44 9.47
C LEU A 241 -2.07 -3.57 9.29
N THR A 242 -1.27 -2.96 10.17
CA THR A 242 0.20 -3.09 10.09
C THR A 242 0.68 -4.52 10.31
N ARG A 243 0.02 -5.28 11.19
CA ARG A 243 0.31 -6.70 11.42
C ARG A 243 -0.07 -7.53 10.20
N VAL A 244 -1.23 -7.27 9.61
CA VAL A 244 -1.68 -7.93 8.38
C VAL A 244 -0.71 -7.67 7.24
N ILE A 245 -0.24 -6.43 7.05
CA ILE A 245 0.75 -6.07 6.02
C ILE A 245 2.11 -6.74 6.25
N SER A 246 2.49 -6.96 7.51
CA SER A 246 3.79 -7.55 7.85
C SER A 246 3.79 -9.08 7.80
N HIS A 247 2.61 -9.70 7.77
CA HIS A 247 2.45 -11.15 7.65
C HIS A 247 2.74 -11.63 6.22
N ASP A 248 3.36 -12.81 6.09
CA ASP A 248 3.72 -13.42 4.80
C ASP A 248 2.61 -14.37 4.32
#